data_AF-A0A938MRN2-F1
#
_entry.id   AF-A0A938MRN2-F1
#
_cell.length_a   1.000
_cell.length_b   1.000
_cell.length_c   1.000
_cell.angle_alpha   90.00
_cell.angle_beta   90.00
_cell.angle_gamma   90.00
#
_symmetry.space_group_name_H-M   'P 1'
#
loop_
_entity.id
_entity.type
_entity.pdbx_description
1 polymer ?
#
loop_
_entity_poly.entity_id
_entity_poly.type
_entity_poly.pdbx_seq_one_letter_code
_entity_poly.pdbx_strand_id
1 'polypeptide(L)'
;MSSRKASKRESSAKLDAVLDGVRAFNEAAGGGVVIRRQANGISLFREDNGRPIARLRPAGEHDAVEVLWGSHREKWEQIGDFGPRVMPLDEAFDFIFKKRIGVFWD
;
A
#
# COMPACT_ATOMS: atom_id res chain seq x y z
N MET A 1 -24.32 16.87 14.71
CA MET A 1 -24.12 15.51 14.16
C MET A 1 -23.80 15.59 12.66
N SER A 2 -22.55 15.84 12.22
CA SER A 2 -22.23 15.83 10.77
C SER A 2 -20.73 15.78 10.39
N SER A 3 -19.81 15.44 11.29
CA SER A 3 -18.37 15.41 10.95
C SER A 3 -17.88 14.01 10.50
N ARG A 4 -18.35 12.94 11.16
CA ARG A 4 -17.89 11.55 10.90
C ARG A 4 -18.28 10.98 9.54
N LYS A 5 -19.39 11.42 8.94
CA LYS A 5 -19.81 10.92 7.62
C LYS A 5 -18.97 11.54 6.49
N ALA A 6 -18.60 12.81 6.62
CA ALA A 6 -17.77 13.50 5.64
C ALA A 6 -16.35 12.91 5.62
N SER A 7 -15.72 12.73 6.80
CA SER A 7 -14.39 12.15 6.89
C SER A 7 -14.33 10.73 6.32
N LYS A 8 -15.35 9.89 6.57
CA LYS A 8 -15.40 8.54 6.01
C LYS A 8 -15.47 8.52 4.47
N ARG A 9 -16.19 9.46 3.86
CA ARG A 9 -16.27 9.57 2.39
C ARG A 9 -14.95 10.01 1.79
N GLU A 10 -14.30 11.00 2.41
CA GLU A 10 -12.97 11.45 2.00
C GLU A 10 -11.93 10.32 2.10
N SER A 11 -11.91 9.57 3.21
CA SER A 11 -11.02 8.41 3.35
C SER A 11 -11.30 7.32 2.32
N SER A 12 -12.58 7.11 1.95
CA SER A 12 -12.93 6.16 0.89
C SER A 12 -12.38 6.61 -0.46
N ALA A 13 -12.57 7.88 -0.82
CA ALA A 13 -12.11 8.44 -2.09
C ALA A 13 -10.57 8.40 -2.20
N LYS A 14 -9.85 8.73 -1.12
CA LYS A 14 -8.38 8.57 -1.08
C LYS A 14 -7.96 7.12 -1.28
N LEU A 15 -8.66 6.19 -0.65
CA LEU A 15 -8.39 4.76 -0.81
C LEU A 15 -8.68 4.27 -2.24
N ASP A 16 -9.70 4.82 -2.90
CA ASP A 16 -10.01 4.52 -4.30
C ASP A 16 -8.89 5.06 -5.22
N ALA A 17 -8.43 6.29 -5.01
CA ALA A 17 -7.31 6.86 -5.78
C ALA A 17 -6.00 6.06 -5.62
N VAL A 18 -5.68 5.63 -4.39
CA VAL A 18 -4.52 4.75 -4.14
C VAL A 18 -4.72 3.39 -4.82
N LEU A 19 -5.92 2.82 -4.78
CA LEU A 19 -6.21 1.55 -5.45
C LEU A 19 -5.99 1.65 -6.96
N ASP A 20 -6.45 2.73 -7.59
CA ASP A 20 -6.29 2.96 -9.02
C ASP A 20 -4.82 3.13 -9.40
N GLY A 21 -4.06 3.91 -8.62
CA GLY A 21 -2.61 4.06 -8.82
C GLY A 21 -1.86 2.73 -8.71
N VAL A 22 -2.18 1.91 -7.71
CA VAL A 22 -1.57 0.58 -7.54
C VAL A 22 -1.90 -0.34 -8.72
N ARG A 23 -3.14 -0.31 -9.23
CA ARG A 23 -3.55 -1.13 -10.38
C ARG A 23 -2.80 -0.72 -11.64
N ALA A 24 -2.77 0.58 -11.94
CA ALA A 24 -2.07 1.12 -13.09
C ALA A 24 -0.57 0.78 -13.04
N PHE A 25 0.05 0.95 -11.87
CA PHE A 25 1.44 0.60 -11.66
C PHE A 25 1.69 -0.90 -11.87
N ASN A 26 0.85 -1.78 -11.27
CA ASN A 26 1.00 -3.23 -11.42
C ASN A 26 0.89 -3.68 -12.88
N GLU A 27 -0.07 -3.12 -13.63
CA GLU A 27 -0.23 -3.40 -15.06
C GLU A 27 1.00 -2.94 -15.86
N ALA A 28 1.50 -1.73 -15.62
CA ALA A 28 2.70 -1.21 -16.27
C ALA A 28 3.98 -1.99 -15.93
N ALA A 29 4.05 -2.60 -14.73
CA ALA A 29 5.17 -3.40 -14.27
C ALA A 29 5.11 -4.88 -14.73
N GLY A 30 4.10 -5.27 -15.50
CA GLY A 30 3.96 -6.64 -16.03
C GLY A 30 3.12 -7.59 -15.17
N GLY A 31 2.44 -7.09 -14.13
CA GLY A 31 1.53 -7.87 -13.30
C GLY A 31 2.22 -8.66 -12.18
N GLY A 32 1.60 -9.77 -11.76
CA GLY A 32 2.14 -10.66 -10.73
C GLY A 32 1.88 -10.22 -9.28
N VAL A 33 1.11 -9.14 -9.07
CA VAL A 33 0.67 -8.69 -7.74
C VAL A 33 -0.84 -8.82 -7.59
N VAL A 34 -1.26 -9.57 -6.57
CA VAL A 34 -2.65 -9.61 -6.11
C VAL A 34 -2.90 -8.42 -5.19
N ILE A 35 -3.85 -7.58 -5.58
CA ILE A 35 -4.23 -6.35 -4.88
C ILE A 35 -5.51 -6.60 -4.07
N ARG A 36 -5.46 -6.41 -2.74
CA ARG A 36 -6.62 -6.58 -1.86
C ARG A 36 -6.93 -5.32 -1.07
N ARG A 37 -8.10 -4.75 -1.29
CA ARG A 37 -8.64 -3.68 -0.43
C ARG A 37 -9.19 -4.29 0.86
N GLN A 38 -8.66 -3.86 2.01
CA GLN A 38 -9.15 -4.30 3.32
C GLN A 38 -9.16 -3.13 4.30
N ALA A 39 -10.31 -2.88 4.94
CA ALA A 39 -10.50 -1.77 5.87
C ALA A 39 -10.03 -0.43 5.24
N ASN A 40 -9.07 0.25 5.87
CA ASN A 40 -8.53 1.54 5.45
C ASN A 40 -7.23 1.43 4.62
N GLY A 41 -6.95 0.29 3.98
CA GLY A 41 -5.72 0.15 3.20
C GLY A 41 -5.79 -0.88 2.07
N ILE A 42 -4.76 -0.86 1.24
CA ILE A 42 -4.54 -1.77 0.13
C ILE A 42 -3.36 -2.67 0.48
N SER A 43 -3.60 -3.98 0.53
CA SER A 43 -2.59 -4.99 0.78
C SER A 43 -2.15 -5.62 -0.55
N LEU A 44 -0.84 -5.76 -0.73
CA LEU A 44 -0.20 -6.30 -1.92
C LEU A 44 0.39 -7.67 -1.60
N PHE A 45 0.12 -8.66 -2.45
CA PHE A 45 0.62 -10.01 -2.32
C PHE A 45 1.21 -10.47 -3.64
N ARG A 46 2.20 -11.36 -3.61
CA ARG A 46 2.65 -12.01 -4.83
C ARG A 46 1.56 -12.93 -5.35
N GLU A 47 1.36 -12.95 -6.66
CA GLU A 47 0.39 -13.82 -7.31
C GLU A 47 0.83 -15.29 -7.31
N ASP A 48 2.14 -15.55 -7.42
CA ASP A 48 2.72 -16.89 -7.52
C ASP A 48 2.55 -17.76 -6.25
N ASN A 49 2.70 -17.14 -5.07
CA ASN A 49 2.78 -17.86 -3.80
C ASN A 49 1.98 -17.20 -2.66
N GLY A 50 1.29 -16.09 -2.95
CA GLY A 50 0.45 -15.39 -1.97
C GLY A 50 1.23 -14.70 -0.85
N ARG A 51 2.58 -14.62 -0.91
CA ARG A 51 3.37 -13.98 0.14
C ARG A 51 3.09 -12.48 0.20
N PRO A 52 3.03 -11.89 1.41
CA PRO A 52 2.80 -10.46 1.55
C PRO A 52 4.00 -9.65 1.04
N ILE A 53 3.72 -8.67 0.19
CA ILE A 53 4.71 -7.72 -0.32
C ILE A 53 4.73 -6.50 0.59
N ALA A 54 3.63 -5.75 0.63
CA ALA A 54 3.47 -4.52 1.40
C ALA A 54 1.99 -4.24 1.65
N ARG A 55 1.69 -3.31 2.57
CA ARG A 55 0.37 -2.70 2.69
C ARG A 55 0.50 -1.19 2.68
N LEU A 56 -0.36 -0.54 1.90
CA LEU A 56 -0.46 0.89 1.78
C LEU A 56 -1.70 1.38 2.52
N ARG A 57 -1.57 2.41 3.35
CA ARG A 57 -2.69 3.11 3.97
C ARG A 57 -2.64 4.58 3.60
N PRO A 58 -3.71 5.17 3.03
CA PRO A 58 -3.77 6.61 2.82
C PRO A 58 -3.50 7.34 4.14
N ALA A 59 -2.58 8.29 4.13
CA ALA A 59 -2.13 9.01 5.31
C ALA A 59 -1.86 10.48 4.98
N GLY A 60 -2.30 11.39 5.84
CA GLY A 60 -2.07 12.83 5.66
C GLY A 60 -2.83 13.45 4.49
N GLU A 61 -2.17 14.39 3.82
CA GLU A 61 -2.71 15.16 2.71
C GLU A 61 -2.36 14.52 1.35
N HIS A 62 -3.14 14.85 0.32
CA HIS A 62 -2.95 14.38 -1.05
C HIS A 62 -2.97 12.84 -1.18
N ASP A 63 -2.04 12.30 -1.98
CA ASP A 63 -1.87 10.89 -2.34
C ASP A 63 -0.89 10.16 -1.41
N ALA A 64 -0.46 10.80 -0.31
CA ALA A 64 0.51 10.20 0.60
C ALA A 64 -0.02 8.92 1.27
N VAL A 65 0.88 7.95 1.42
CA VAL A 65 0.58 6.64 1.98
C VAL A 65 1.61 6.25 3.04
N GLU A 66 1.12 5.67 4.14
CA GLU A 66 1.93 4.87 5.05
C GLU A 66 2.20 3.51 4.40
N VAL A 67 3.47 3.11 4.35
CA VAL A 67 3.89 1.77 3.92
C VAL A 67 4.08 0.88 5.14
N LEU A 68 3.52 -0.34 5.10
CA LEU A 68 3.68 -1.38 6.11
C LEU A 68 4.23 -2.66 5.48
N TRP A 69 5.08 -3.39 6.21
CA TRP A 69 5.58 -4.69 5.79
C TRP A 69 4.76 -5.84 6.37
N GLY A 70 4.60 -6.90 5.58
CA GLY A 70 4.13 -8.18 6.12
C GLY A 70 5.23 -8.79 6.98
N SER A 71 4.90 -9.14 8.22
CA SER A 71 5.79 -9.90 9.09
C SER A 71 5.53 -11.40 8.99
N HIS A 72 6.49 -12.19 9.48
CA HIS A 72 6.35 -13.65 9.55
C HIS A 72 5.21 -14.13 10.46
N ARG A 73 4.57 -13.22 11.21
CA ARG A 73 3.43 -13.50 12.09
C ARG A 73 2.09 -13.15 11.43
N GLU A 74 2.06 -13.01 10.11
CA GLU A 74 0.87 -12.63 9.33
C GLU A 74 0.26 -11.27 9.75
N LYS A 75 1.10 -10.38 10.29
CA LYS A 75 0.71 -9.02 10.71
C LYS A 75 1.33 -7.99 9.78
N TRP A 76 0.67 -6.83 9.71
CA TRP A 76 1.21 -5.64 9.04
C TRP A 76 1.94 -4.79 10.07
N GLU A 77 3.23 -4.60 9.87
CA GLU A 77 4.10 -3.89 10.79
C GLU A 77 4.58 -2.57 10.18
N GLN A 78 4.68 -1.55 11.04
CA GLN A 78 5.19 -0.25 10.65
C GLN A 78 6.69 -0.34 10.34
N ILE A 79 7.13 0.54 9.46
CA ILE A 79 8.50 0.57 8.98
C ILE A 79 9.19 1.77 9.60
N GLY A 80 10.24 1.52 10.37
CA GLY A 80 11.11 2.57 10.91
C GLY A 80 11.04 2.69 12.43
N ASP A 81 12.17 3.10 13.01
CA ASP A 81 12.34 3.20 14.47
C ASP A 81 11.60 4.41 15.08
N PHE A 82 11.12 5.33 14.23
CA PHE A 82 10.53 6.62 14.63
C PHE A 82 9.07 6.80 14.20
N GLY A 83 8.34 5.70 13.96
CA GLY A 83 6.91 5.73 13.65
C GLY A 83 6.57 5.50 12.16
N PRO A 84 5.34 5.84 11.72
CA PRO A 84 4.85 5.58 10.37
C PRO A 84 5.76 6.16 9.28
N ARG A 85 6.16 5.32 8.33
CA ARG A 85 6.84 5.77 7.11
C ARG A 85 5.80 6.23 6.08
N VAL A 86 5.51 7.52 6.06
CA VAL A 86 4.58 8.16 5.11
C VAL A 86 5.36 8.82 3.98
N MET A 87 4.94 8.58 2.74
CA MET A 87 5.53 9.17 1.53
C MET A 87 4.48 9.28 0.40
N PRO A 88 4.69 10.10 -0.64
CA PRO A 88 3.85 10.13 -1.84
C PRO A 88 3.71 8.74 -2.48
N LEU A 89 2.62 8.50 -3.22
CA LEU A 89 2.32 7.16 -3.75
C LEU A 89 3.41 6.68 -4.72
N ASP A 90 3.91 7.55 -5.58
CA ASP A 90 4.97 7.23 -6.54
C ASP A 90 6.29 6.88 -5.83
N GLU A 91 6.64 7.61 -4.77
CA GLU A 91 7.81 7.30 -3.95
C GLU A 91 7.63 5.94 -3.23
N ALA A 92 6.40 5.63 -2.80
CA ALA A 92 6.09 4.34 -2.18
C ALA A 92 6.29 3.18 -3.16
N PHE A 93 5.94 3.35 -4.44
CA PHE A 93 6.25 2.34 -5.46
C PHE A 93 7.75 2.15 -5.59
N ASP A 94 8.50 3.23 -5.79
CA ASP A 94 9.96 3.20 -5.85
C ASP A 94 10.60 2.52 -4.62
N PHE A 95 10.10 2.85 -3.43
CA PHE A 95 10.57 2.28 -2.17
C PHE A 95 10.28 0.78 -2.06
N ILE A 96 9.08 0.35 -2.44
CA ILE A 96 8.69 -1.07 -2.45
C ILE A 96 9.52 -1.86 -3.47
N PHE A 97 9.69 -1.29 -4.66
CA PHE A 97 10.42 -1.91 -5.76
C PHE A 97 11.92 -2.03 -5.44
N LYS A 98 12.58 -0.94 -5.02
CA LYS A 98 14.03 -0.95 -4.70
C LYS A 98 14.37 -1.87 -3.53
N LYS A 99 13.50 -1.98 -2.51
CA LYS A 99 13.76 -2.78 -1.30
C LYS A 99 13.45 -4.28 -1.47
N ARG A 100 12.61 -4.67 -2.44
CA ARG A 100 12.17 -6.06 -2.58
C ARG A 100 12.31 -6.66 -3.98
N ILE A 101 12.89 -6.00 -4.98
CA ILE A 101 13.15 -6.63 -6.29
C ILE A 101 14.56 -7.20 -6.45
N GLY A 102 15.51 -6.88 -5.57
CA GLY A 102 16.83 -7.52 -5.59
C GLY A 102 16.89 -8.99 -5.12
N VAL A 103 15.77 -9.61 -4.72
CA VAL A 103 15.76 -10.95 -4.09
C VAL A 103 14.54 -11.83 -4.49
N PHE A 104 13.68 -11.41 -5.43
CA PHE A 104 12.37 -12.05 -5.63
C PHE A 104 11.99 -12.42 -7.07
N TRP A 105 12.74 -11.97 -8.08
CA TRP A 105 12.56 -12.37 -9.49
C TRP A 105 13.88 -12.95 -10.02
N ASP A 106 14.07 -14.24 -9.77
CA ASP A 106 14.83 -15.17 -10.62
C ASP A 106 13.81 -16.21 -11.13
#